data_AF-A0A1W9WQ42-F1
#
_entry.id   AF-A0A1W9WQ42-F1
#
_cell.length_a   1.000
_cell.length_b   1.000
_cell.length_c   1.000
_cell.angle_alpha   90.00
_cell.angle_beta   90.00
_cell.angle_gamma   90.00
#
_symmetry.space_group_name_H-M   'P 1'
#
loop_
_entity.id
_entity.type
_entity.pdbx_description
1 polymer ?
#
loop_
_entity_poly.entity_id
_entity_poly.type
_entity_poly.pdbx_seq_one_letter_code
_entity_poly.pdbx_strand_id
1 'polypeptide(L)'
;MTASASSQQGVFDGKPLTGNQTTVNFLNGIATSLPFKELINFIVYAYGASRRMGSGSLEETYNLDRAASLFSEHVSLINAVEWLLQADYAVKSADAENRAYFENRYEKVKNMLIDLLPDIENIRTKPITKTQSKPIIEFKTPYGWVSSHRYT
;
A
#
# COMPACT_ATOMS: atom_id res chain seq x y z
N MET A 1 -56.10 -2.17 21.20
CA MET A 1 -56.52 -0.87 20.63
C MET A 1 -55.32 -0.25 19.97
N THR A 2 -55.22 -0.41 18.65
CA THR A 2 -54.10 -0.03 17.78
C THR A 2 -54.32 1.38 17.25
N ALA A 3 -53.36 2.29 17.47
CA ALA A 3 -53.39 3.64 16.93
C ALA A 3 -52.36 3.77 15.80
N SER A 4 -52.85 4.10 14.60
CA SER A 4 -52.09 4.35 13.39
C SER A 4 -51.35 5.69 13.47
N ALA A 5 -50.04 5.70 13.21
CA ALA A 5 -49.25 6.92 13.09
C ALA A 5 -49.24 7.40 11.63
N SER A 6 -49.74 8.62 11.42
CA SER A 6 -49.79 9.35 10.14
C SER A 6 -48.42 9.94 9.82
N SER A 7 -47.92 9.69 8.60
CA SER A 7 -46.69 10.28 8.07
C SER A 7 -46.94 11.73 7.63
N GLN A 8 -46.26 12.70 8.23
CA GLN A 8 -46.19 14.05 7.65
C GLN A 8 -44.96 14.19 6.76
N GLN A 9 -45.19 14.52 5.48
CA GLN A 9 -44.17 14.86 4.49
C GLN A 9 -43.75 16.32 4.67
N GLY A 10 -42.47 16.57 4.95
CA GLY A 10 -41.89 17.90 4.99
C GLY A 10 -41.74 18.49 3.59
N VAL A 11 -42.12 19.76 3.44
CA VAL A 11 -42.03 20.57 2.22
C VAL A 11 -40.85 21.54 2.36
N PHE A 12 -39.99 21.63 1.34
CA PHE A 12 -38.97 22.66 1.22
C PHE A 12 -39.17 23.39 -0.12
N ASP A 13 -39.29 24.72 -0.10
CA ASP A 13 -39.61 25.59 -1.25
C ASP A 13 -40.81 25.14 -2.12
N GLY A 14 -41.91 24.76 -1.47
CA GLY A 14 -43.21 24.60 -2.13
C GLY A 14 -43.30 23.46 -3.15
N LYS A 15 -42.33 22.54 -3.21
CA LYS A 15 -42.43 21.32 -4.03
C LYS A 15 -42.45 20.06 -3.15
N PRO A 16 -43.31 19.07 -3.44
CA PRO A 16 -43.31 17.80 -2.73
C PRO A 16 -42.05 17.00 -3.07
N LEU A 17 -41.39 16.47 -2.04
CA LEU A 17 -40.25 15.57 -2.18
C LEU A 17 -40.73 14.19 -2.68
N THR A 18 -40.81 14.03 -3.99
CA THR A 18 -41.06 12.75 -4.64
C THR A 18 -39.75 12.05 -4.99
N GLY A 19 -39.48 10.93 -4.30
CA GLY A 19 -38.60 9.87 -4.80
C GLY A 19 -37.21 9.78 -4.14
N ASN A 20 -37.02 8.62 -3.48
CA ASN A 20 -35.77 8.03 -2.99
C ASN A 20 -34.95 8.88 -2.01
N GLN A 21 -35.29 8.74 -0.72
CA GLN A 21 -34.40 9.13 0.37
C GLN A 21 -33.16 8.23 0.32
N THR A 22 -32.10 8.69 -0.34
CA THR A 22 -30.75 8.14 -0.19
C THR A 22 -30.25 8.56 1.18
N THR A 23 -30.18 7.62 2.11
CA THR A 23 -29.52 7.84 3.40
C THR A 23 -28.06 8.19 3.17
N VAL A 24 -27.68 9.39 3.60
CA VAL A 24 -26.31 9.89 3.54
C VAL A 24 -25.58 9.35 4.79
N ASN A 25 -24.70 8.39 4.62
CA ASN A 25 -23.82 7.95 5.71
C ASN A 25 -22.60 8.86 5.76
N PHE A 26 -22.43 9.54 6.89
CA PHE A 26 -21.32 10.46 7.11
C PHE A 26 -20.12 9.69 7.68
N LEU A 27 -18.97 9.75 7.01
CA LEU A 27 -17.68 9.52 7.65
C LEU A 27 -17.11 10.91 7.98
N ASN A 28 -16.94 11.20 9.28
CA ASN A 28 -16.33 12.42 9.79
C ASN A 28 -16.98 13.74 9.32
N GLY A 29 -18.29 13.76 9.10
CA GLY A 29 -19.04 15.01 8.88
C GLY A 29 -18.86 15.66 7.51
N ILE A 30 -18.23 14.99 6.54
CA ILE A 30 -18.15 15.50 5.16
C ILE A 30 -19.20 14.78 4.31
N ALA A 31 -20.20 15.52 3.84
CA ALA A 31 -21.14 15.03 2.84
C ALA A 31 -20.47 15.05 1.46
N THR A 32 -19.90 13.93 1.03
CA THR A 32 -19.48 13.77 -0.37
C THR A 32 -20.61 13.14 -1.17
N SER A 33 -21.46 13.96 -1.79
CA SER A 33 -22.37 13.48 -2.85
C SER A 33 -21.68 13.64 -4.20
N LEU A 34 -21.16 12.55 -4.76
CA LEU A 34 -20.83 12.53 -6.18
C LEU A 34 -22.15 12.40 -6.97
N PRO A 35 -22.43 13.27 -7.95
CA PRO A 35 -23.62 13.12 -8.78
C PRO A 35 -23.54 11.78 -9.52
N PHE A 36 -24.54 10.92 -9.33
CA PHE A 36 -24.62 9.53 -9.83
C PHE A 36 -24.31 9.40 -11.34
N LYS A 37 -24.54 10.47 -12.11
CA LYS A 37 -24.26 10.55 -13.55
C LYS A 37 -22.77 10.47 -13.90
N GLU A 38 -21.87 10.79 -12.97
CA GLU A 38 -20.41 10.75 -13.17
C GLU A 38 -19.77 9.42 -12.74
N LEU A 39 -20.50 8.56 -12.03
CA LEU A 39 -20.01 7.26 -11.54
C LEU A 39 -20.15 6.12 -12.56
N ILE A 40 -20.77 6.37 -13.72
CA ILE A 40 -21.19 5.34 -14.67
C ILE A 40 -19.99 4.56 -15.26
N ASN A 41 -18.75 5.05 -15.11
CA ASN A 41 -17.52 4.39 -15.55
C ASN A 41 -16.43 4.26 -14.45
N PHE A 42 -16.79 4.38 -13.16
CA PHE A 42 -15.82 4.31 -12.07
C PHE A 42 -15.56 2.85 -11.66
N ILE A 43 -14.36 2.34 -11.96
CA ILE A 43 -13.93 1.00 -11.53
C ILE A 43 -13.20 1.12 -10.20
N VAL A 44 -13.78 0.57 -9.14
CA VAL A 44 -13.18 0.51 -7.81
C VAL A 44 -12.55 -0.86 -7.60
N TYR A 45 -11.25 -0.86 -7.30
CA TYR A 45 -10.54 -2.05 -6.83
C TYR A 45 -10.37 -1.93 -5.32
N ALA A 46 -11.02 -2.83 -4.57
CA ALA A 46 -10.81 -2.96 -3.13
C ALA A 46 -9.79 -4.06 -2.85
N TYR A 47 -8.99 -3.87 -1.80
CA TYR A 47 -8.07 -4.90 -1.31
C TYR A 47 -8.25 -5.12 0.19
N GLY A 48 -8.08 -6.37 0.63
CA GLY A 48 -8.02 -6.70 2.05
C GLY A 48 -6.76 -6.14 2.69
N ALA A 49 -6.88 -5.51 3.87
CA ALA A 49 -5.75 -4.99 4.65
C ALA A 49 -4.96 -6.09 5.38
N SER A 50 -5.53 -7.28 5.53
CA SER A 50 -4.97 -8.46 6.22
C SER A 50 -3.96 -9.26 5.38
N ARG A 51 -3.29 -8.63 4.42
CA ARG A 51 -2.35 -9.33 3.53
C ARG A 51 -1.10 -9.77 4.25
N ARG A 52 -0.61 -10.94 3.83
CA ARG A 52 0.64 -11.49 4.35
C ARG A 52 1.79 -11.12 3.43
N MET A 53 2.85 -10.59 4.02
CA MET A 53 4.13 -10.45 3.33
C MET A 53 4.69 -11.85 3.06
N GLY A 54 5.25 -12.06 1.87
CA GLY A 54 5.90 -13.31 1.52
C GLY A 54 7.14 -13.56 2.38
N SER A 55 7.41 -14.82 2.68
CA SER A 55 8.72 -15.22 3.16
C SER A 55 9.74 -14.95 2.06
N GLY A 56 10.72 -14.09 2.34
CA GLY A 56 11.78 -13.81 1.39
C GLY A 56 12.51 -15.10 1.00
N SER A 57 12.70 -15.30 -0.30
CA SER A 57 13.60 -16.32 -0.86
C SER A 57 14.56 -15.59 -1.78
N LEU A 58 15.86 -15.85 -1.67
CA LEU A 58 16.88 -15.34 -2.59
C LEU A 58 16.68 -15.81 -4.04
N GLU A 59 15.81 -16.81 -4.23
CA GLU A 59 15.39 -17.30 -5.54
C GLU A 59 14.18 -16.52 -6.07
N GLU A 60 14.21 -16.19 -7.36
CA GLU A 60 13.09 -15.51 -8.02
C GLU A 60 11.82 -16.38 -7.97
N THR A 61 10.79 -15.88 -7.29
CA THR A 61 9.46 -16.45 -7.36
C THR A 61 8.65 -15.66 -8.39
N TYR A 62 8.52 -16.20 -9.60
CA TYR A 62 7.70 -15.60 -10.66
C TYR A 62 6.22 -15.82 -10.38
N ASN A 63 5.50 -14.77 -9.98
CA ASN A 63 4.05 -14.74 -10.12
C ASN A 63 3.70 -14.20 -11.52
N LEU A 64 2.98 -15.00 -12.31
CA LEU A 64 2.57 -14.65 -13.68
C LEU A 64 1.65 -13.42 -13.73
N ASP A 65 0.91 -13.15 -12.65
CA ASP A 65 0.02 -12.01 -12.51
C ASP A 65 0.45 -11.11 -11.33
N ARG A 66 0.90 -9.89 -11.64
CA ARG A 66 1.36 -8.88 -10.67
C ARG A 66 0.20 -8.28 -9.87
N ALA A 67 -1.02 -8.36 -10.40
CA ALA A 67 -2.23 -7.87 -9.77
C ALA A 67 -2.99 -8.99 -9.04
N ALA A 68 -2.56 -10.26 -9.13
CA ALA A 68 -3.23 -11.37 -8.45
C ALA A 68 -3.37 -11.14 -6.94
N SER A 69 -2.38 -10.49 -6.32
CA SER A 69 -2.47 -10.12 -4.91
C SER A 69 -3.63 -9.17 -4.64
N LEU A 70 -4.02 -8.28 -5.56
CA LEU A 70 -5.18 -7.38 -5.41
C LEU A 70 -6.48 -8.15 -5.14
N PHE A 71 -6.65 -9.33 -5.75
CA PHE A 71 -7.91 -10.07 -5.71
C PHE A 71 -7.87 -11.33 -4.84
N SER A 72 -6.69 -11.78 -4.42
CA SER A 72 -6.53 -13.00 -3.64
C SER A 72 -5.65 -12.78 -2.42
N GLU A 73 -6.20 -13.06 -1.24
CA GLU A 73 -5.46 -13.00 0.03
C GLU A 73 -4.45 -14.14 0.21
N HIS A 74 -4.57 -15.20 -0.60
CA HIS A 74 -3.64 -16.33 -0.60
C HIS A 74 -2.33 -16.00 -1.31
N VAL A 75 -2.31 -14.93 -2.13
CA VAL A 75 -1.11 -14.48 -2.81
C VAL A 75 -0.34 -13.55 -1.89
N SER A 76 0.87 -13.98 -1.54
CA SER A 76 1.74 -13.20 -0.65
C SER A 76 2.27 -11.95 -1.36
N LEU A 77 2.39 -10.85 -0.62
CA LEU A 77 3.00 -9.62 -1.12
C LEU A 77 4.51 -9.77 -1.25
N ILE A 78 5.10 -9.04 -2.21
CA ILE A 78 6.55 -8.94 -2.31
C ILE A 78 7.13 -8.35 -1.02
N ASN A 79 8.18 -8.96 -0.51
CA ASN A 79 8.91 -8.43 0.64
C ASN A 79 9.88 -7.35 0.13
N ALA A 80 9.57 -6.08 0.40
CA ALA A 80 10.38 -4.95 -0.05
C ALA A 80 11.80 -4.95 0.52
N VAL A 81 11.97 -5.43 1.77
CA VAL A 81 13.28 -5.52 2.43
C VAL A 81 14.14 -6.58 1.74
N GLU A 82 13.56 -7.74 1.45
CA GLU A 82 14.24 -8.82 0.71
C GLU A 82 14.62 -8.36 -0.70
N TRP A 83 13.71 -7.68 -1.40
CA TRP A 83 13.97 -7.19 -2.74
C TRP A 83 15.15 -6.20 -2.77
N LEU A 84 15.24 -5.32 -1.76
CA LEU A 84 16.36 -4.38 -1.62
C LEU A 84 17.67 -5.11 -1.30
N LEU A 85 17.64 -6.12 -0.44
CA LEU A 85 18.81 -6.95 -0.10
C LEU A 85 19.33 -7.73 -1.31
N GLN A 86 18.44 -8.29 -2.13
CA GLN A 86 18.80 -8.97 -3.37
C GLN A 86 19.43 -8.01 -4.38
N ALA A 87 18.88 -6.80 -4.52
CA ALA A 87 19.44 -5.78 -5.40
C ALA A 87 20.83 -5.32 -4.94
N ASP A 88 21.02 -5.08 -3.64
CA ASP A 88 22.35 -4.75 -3.05
C ASP A 88 23.34 -5.91 -3.22
N TYR A 89 22.89 -7.15 -3.03
CA TYR A 89 23.72 -8.33 -3.27
C TYR A 89 24.13 -8.48 -4.74
N ALA A 90 23.20 -8.23 -5.67
CA ALA A 90 23.48 -8.27 -7.11
C ALA A 90 24.53 -7.23 -7.50
N VAL A 91 24.48 -6.02 -6.94
CA VAL A 91 25.53 -5.00 -7.12
C VAL A 91 26.89 -5.50 -6.65
N LYS A 92 26.93 -6.09 -5.45
CA LYS A 92 28.18 -6.60 -4.83
C LYS A 92 28.76 -7.82 -5.54
N SER A 93 27.91 -8.60 -6.19
CA SER A 93 28.29 -9.85 -6.86
C SER A 93 28.48 -9.68 -8.37
N ALA A 94 28.19 -8.50 -8.91
CA ALA A 94 28.29 -8.22 -10.35
C ALA A 94 29.73 -8.08 -10.81
N ASP A 95 29.98 -8.59 -12.02
CA ASP A 95 31.22 -8.33 -12.75
C ASP A 95 31.37 -6.84 -13.05
N ALA A 96 32.61 -6.39 -13.25
CA ALA A 96 32.93 -4.98 -13.44
C ALA A 96 32.14 -4.32 -14.59
N GLU A 97 31.87 -5.07 -15.66
CA GLU A 97 31.11 -4.60 -16.83
C GLU A 97 29.62 -4.37 -16.52
N ASN A 98 29.03 -5.21 -15.67
CA ASN A 98 27.59 -5.19 -15.38
C ASN A 98 27.24 -4.42 -14.10
N ARG A 99 28.23 -4.06 -13.28
CA ARG A 99 28.01 -3.41 -11.97
C ARG A 99 27.16 -2.14 -12.07
N ALA A 100 27.41 -1.30 -13.07
CA ALA A 100 26.64 -0.06 -13.27
C ALA A 100 25.14 -0.31 -13.54
N TYR A 101 24.80 -1.39 -14.25
CA TYR A 101 23.41 -1.79 -14.50
C TYR A 101 22.70 -2.18 -13.20
N PHE A 102 23.34 -3.00 -12.37
CA PHE A 102 22.79 -3.41 -11.09
C PHE A 102 22.71 -2.24 -10.09
N GLU A 103 23.69 -1.33 -10.10
CA GLU A 103 23.66 -0.11 -9.28
C GLU A 103 22.46 0.77 -9.64
N ASN A 104 22.20 0.97 -10.94
CA ASN A 104 21.02 1.71 -11.39
C ASN A 104 19.72 1.03 -10.94
N ARG A 105 19.64 -0.30 -11.05
CA ARG A 105 18.45 -1.05 -10.62
C ARG A 105 18.24 -0.93 -9.11
N TYR A 106 19.29 -1.05 -8.31
CA TYR A 106 19.23 -0.88 -6.86
C TYR A 106 18.75 0.52 -6.47
N GLU A 107 19.33 1.57 -7.05
CA GLU A 107 18.91 2.95 -6.78
C GLU A 107 17.46 3.21 -7.20
N LYS A 108 17.02 2.62 -8.31
CA LYS A 108 15.61 2.74 -8.75
C LYS A 108 14.64 2.11 -7.75
N VAL A 109 14.97 0.94 -7.21
CA VAL A 109 14.15 0.28 -6.18
C VAL A 109 14.17 1.10 -4.90
N LYS A 110 15.35 1.54 -4.46
CA LYS A 110 15.53 2.36 -3.26
C LYS A 110 14.70 3.65 -3.32
N ASN A 111 14.80 4.40 -4.41
CA ASN A 111 14.09 5.67 -4.57
C ASN A 111 12.58 5.47 -4.66
N MET A 112 12.13 4.44 -5.37
CA MET A 112 10.70 4.08 -5.41
C MET A 112 10.14 3.80 -4.00
N LEU A 113 10.90 3.12 -3.14
CA LEU A 113 10.48 2.85 -1.77
C LEU A 113 10.47 4.10 -0.90
N ILE A 114 11.43 5.02 -1.09
CA ILE A 114 11.45 6.33 -0.42
C ILE A 114 10.22 7.15 -0.82
N ASP A 115 9.86 7.15 -2.11
CA ASP A 115 8.71 7.90 -2.62
C ASP A 115 7.37 7.31 -2.15
N LEU A 116 7.30 5.99 -1.99
CA LEU A 116 6.07 5.27 -1.62
C LEU A 116 5.78 5.32 -0.11
N LEU A 117 6.82 5.24 0.73
CA LEU A 117 6.67 5.14 2.17
C LEU A 117 6.70 6.53 2.82
N PRO A 118 5.65 6.90 3.58
CA PRO A 118 5.66 8.17 4.29
C PRO A 118 6.76 8.19 5.35
N ASP A 119 7.31 9.38 5.61
CA ASP A 119 8.25 9.63 6.70
C ASP A 119 9.60 8.89 6.61
N ILE A 120 9.97 8.40 5.43
CA ILE A 120 11.29 7.82 5.15
C ILE A 120 12.11 8.77 4.27
N GLU A 121 13.25 9.21 4.78
CA GLU A 121 14.18 10.10 4.06
C GLU A 121 15.27 9.34 3.29
N ASN A 122 15.67 8.17 3.78
CA ASN A 122 16.75 7.38 3.20
C ASN A 122 16.70 5.93 3.66
N ILE A 123 17.38 5.06 2.92
CA ILE A 123 17.47 3.63 3.19
C ILE A 123 18.92 3.18 3.04
N ARG A 124 19.41 2.34 3.95
CA ARG A 124 20.75 1.76 3.85
C ARG A 124 20.80 0.31 4.35
N THR A 125 21.73 -0.47 3.81
CA THR A 125 22.12 -1.75 4.38
C THR A 125 23.08 -1.51 5.54
N LYS A 126 22.77 -2.04 6.72
CA LYS A 126 23.66 -1.98 7.88
C LYS A 126 24.87 -2.90 7.64
N PRO A 127 26.11 -2.42 7.90
CA PRO A 127 27.30 -3.27 7.82
C PRO A 127 27.21 -4.48 8.74
N ILE A 128 27.61 -5.64 8.23
CA ILE A 128 27.69 -6.90 8.99
C ILE A 128 28.86 -6.78 9.97
N THR A 129 28.63 -7.15 11.23
CA THR A 129 29.65 -7.17 12.29
C THR A 129 29.75 -8.56 12.90
N LYS A 130 30.80 -8.83 13.69
CA LYS A 130 30.96 -10.13 14.38
C LYS A 130 29.76 -10.51 15.25
N THR A 131 29.00 -9.54 15.74
CA THR A 131 27.81 -9.74 16.58
C THR A 131 26.51 -9.78 15.78
N GLN A 132 26.52 -9.41 14.51
CA GLN A 132 25.34 -9.39 13.64
C GLN A 132 25.69 -10.02 12.29
N SER A 133 25.41 -11.32 12.16
CA SER A 133 25.71 -12.10 10.95
C SER A 133 24.69 -11.95 9.82
N LYS A 134 23.50 -11.41 10.11
CA LYS A 134 22.44 -11.22 9.11
C LYS A 134 22.41 -9.78 8.61
N PRO A 135 22.30 -9.56 7.28
CA PRO A 135 22.12 -8.22 6.74
C PRO A 135 20.77 -7.66 7.20
N ILE A 136 20.76 -6.39 7.60
CA ILE A 136 19.56 -5.66 8.04
C ILE A 136 19.49 -4.36 7.27
N ILE A 137 18.29 -3.99 6.83
CA ILE A 137 18.00 -2.68 6.26
C ILE A 137 17.62 -1.71 7.39
N GLU A 138 18.13 -0.49 7.31
CA GLU A 138 17.74 0.62 8.18
C GLU A 138 17.08 1.73 7.36
N PHE A 139 16.01 2.29 7.91
CA PHE A 139 15.26 3.42 7.37
C PHE A 139 15.60 4.67 8.16
N LYS A 140 15.90 5.76 7.48
CA LYS A 140 16.08 7.07 8.09
C LYS A 140 14.73 7.74 8.20
N THR A 141 14.28 7.98 9.41
CA THR A 141 13.08 8.76 9.72
C THR A 141 13.49 10.09 10.38
N PRO A 142 12.56 11.03 10.57
CA PRO A 142 12.83 12.26 11.33
C PRO A 142 13.35 12.01 12.75
N TYR A 143 13.10 10.81 13.30
CA TYR A 143 13.51 10.40 14.64
C TYR A 143 14.83 9.62 14.67
N GLY A 144 15.45 9.37 13.51
CA GLY A 144 16.72 8.67 13.38
C GLY A 144 16.66 7.39 12.55
N TRP A 145 17.68 6.56 12.66
CA TRP A 145 17.77 5.29 11.94
C TRP A 145 17.01 4.18 12.68
N VAL A 146 16.06 3.54 12.01
CA VAL A 146 15.25 2.45 12.56
C VAL A 146 15.49 1.17 11.76
N SER A 147 15.75 0.06 12.44
CA SER A 147 15.94 -1.25 11.81
C SER A 147 14.61 -1.80 11.30
N SER A 148 14.64 -2.44 10.13
CA SER A 148 13.45 -3.01 9.48
C SER A 148 12.64 -3.98 10.35
N HIS A 149 13.31 -4.78 11.19
CA HIS A 149 12.66 -5.74 12.09
C HIS A 149 11.89 -5.09 13.25
N ARG A 150 12.04 -3.77 13.46
CA ARG A 150 11.24 -3.01 14.42
C ARG A 150 10.07 -2.28 13.75
N TYR A 151 9.99 -2.33 12.42
CA TYR A 151 8.99 -1.60 11.61
C TYR A 151 7.83 -2.49 11.12
N THR A 152 8.00 -3.82 11.18
CA THR A 152 7.01 -4.84 10.78
C THR A 152 6.38 -5.50 12.00
#